data_AF-A0A936Y1V7-F1
#
_entry.id   AF-A0A936Y1V7-F1
#
_cell.length_a   1.000
_cell.length_b   1.000
_cell.length_c   1.000
_cell.angle_alpha   90.00
_cell.angle_beta   90.00
_cell.angle_gamma   90.00
#
_symmetry.space_group_name_H-M   'P 1'
#
loop_
_entity.id
_entity.type
_entity.pdbx_description
1 polymer ?
#
loop_
_entity_poly.entity_id
_entity_poly.type
_entity_poly.pdbx_seq_one_letter_code
_entity_poly.pdbx_strand_id
1 'polypeptide(L)'
;MKFTEAKLEKAFTELLGSENFPHQLDITISRAADEVLIEADLQNYLLSQYNDEGITVTEVKSIILQLKPLPASDLYETNRTI
;
A
#
# COMPACT_ATOMS: atom_id res chain seq x y z
N MET A 1 -2.79 36.35 -5.23
CA MET A 1 -3.53 35.13 -5.65
C MET A 1 -3.48 34.14 -4.50
N LYS A 2 -4.63 33.61 -4.04
CA LYS A 2 -4.64 32.63 -2.94
C LYS A 2 -4.01 31.32 -3.42
N PHE A 3 -3.14 30.76 -2.59
CA PHE A 3 -2.67 29.40 -2.73
C PHE A 3 -3.81 28.49 -2.27
N THR A 4 -4.36 27.69 -3.17
CA THR A 4 -5.49 26.80 -2.90
C THR A 4 -4.99 25.41 -2.58
N GLU A 5 -5.77 24.61 -1.86
CA GLU A 5 -5.45 23.21 -1.54
C GLU A 5 -5.09 22.41 -2.81
N ALA A 6 -5.86 22.57 -3.90
CA ALA A 6 -5.55 21.94 -5.19
C ALA A 6 -4.17 22.32 -5.79
N LYS A 7 -3.66 23.53 -5.51
CA LYS A 7 -2.31 23.94 -5.95
C LYS A 7 -1.23 23.37 -5.05
N LEU A 8 -1.53 23.23 -3.75
CA LEU A 8 -0.64 22.60 -2.77
C LEU A 8 -0.47 21.11 -3.08
N GLU A 9 -1.58 20.40 -3.27
CA GLU A 9 -1.60 18.98 -3.63
C GLU A 9 -0.79 18.72 -4.90
N LYS A 10 -1.02 19.50 -5.96
CA LYS A 10 -0.26 19.37 -7.20
C LYS A 10 1.26 19.56 -7.00
N ALA A 11 1.66 20.58 -6.23
CA ALA A 11 3.07 20.84 -5.97
C ALA A 11 3.75 19.69 -5.20
N PHE A 12 3.05 19.10 -4.23
CA PHE A 12 3.57 17.95 -3.49
C PHE A 12 3.62 16.68 -4.34
N THR A 13 2.60 16.41 -5.15
CA THR A 13 2.59 15.28 -6.07
C THR A 13 3.75 15.34 -7.07
N GLU A 14 4.06 16.53 -7.60
CA GLU A 14 5.21 16.73 -8.49
C GLU A 14 6.54 16.50 -7.76
N LEU A 15 6.68 16.99 -6.52
CA LEU A 15 7.86 16.78 -5.70
C LEU A 15 8.09 15.29 -5.40
N LEU A 16 7.05 14.57 -4.98
CA LEU A 16 7.13 13.14 -4.69
C LEU A 16 7.46 12.33 -5.96
N GLY A 17 6.90 12.71 -7.10
CA GLY A 17 7.24 12.11 -8.39
C GLY A 17 8.74 12.22 -8.72
N SER A 18 9.40 13.33 -8.35
CA SER A 18 10.84 13.49 -8.54
C SER A 18 11.70 12.61 -7.63
N GLU A 19 11.15 12.18 -6.49
CA GLU A 19 11.78 11.27 -5.54
C GLU A 19 11.44 9.79 -5.81
N ASN A 20 10.93 9.46 -7.00
CA ASN A 20 10.47 8.12 -7.41
C ASN A 20 9.24 7.60 -6.64
N PHE A 21 8.39 8.49 -6.13
CA PHE A 21 7.07 8.15 -5.59
C PHE A 21 5.98 8.57 -6.59
N PRO A 22 5.68 7.73 -7.61
CA PRO A 22 4.69 8.07 -8.62
C PRO A 22 3.29 8.15 -8.02
N HIS A 23 2.54 9.15 -8.45
CA HIS A 23 1.15 9.27 -8.06
C HIS A 23 0.28 8.27 -8.82
N GLN A 24 -0.49 7.47 -8.07
CA GLN A 24 -1.40 6.48 -8.59
C GLN A 24 -2.83 6.81 -8.19
N LEU A 25 -3.75 6.76 -9.15
CA LEU A 25 -5.17 7.05 -8.91
C LEU A 25 -5.86 5.83 -8.30
N ASP A 26 -6.75 6.06 -7.34
CA ASP A 26 -7.50 4.99 -6.64
C ASP A 26 -8.28 4.08 -7.61
N ILE A 27 -8.81 4.63 -8.71
CA ILE A 27 -9.49 3.84 -9.76
C ILE A 27 -8.61 2.81 -10.47
N THR A 28 -7.29 2.94 -10.36
CA THR A 28 -6.33 1.99 -10.94
C THR A 28 -5.97 0.87 -9.95
N ILE A 29 -6.37 1.00 -8.69
CA ILE A 29 -6.13 0.04 -7.63
C ILE A 29 -7.34 -0.90 -7.56
N SER A 30 -7.13 -2.14 -7.99
CA SER A 30 -8.16 -3.18 -7.88
C SER A 30 -8.23 -3.69 -6.44
N ARG A 31 -9.23 -3.24 -5.68
CA ARG A 31 -9.56 -3.75 -4.34
C ARG A 31 -11.07 -3.79 -4.11
N ALA A 32 -11.52 -4.66 -3.22
CA ALA A 32 -12.92 -4.64 -2.78
C ALA A 32 -13.16 -3.41 -1.88
N ALA A 33 -14.37 -2.84 -1.91
CA ALA A 33 -14.68 -1.60 -1.19
C ALA A 33 -14.66 -1.77 0.35
N ASP A 34 -14.86 -3.00 0.80
CA ASP A 34 -14.82 -3.44 2.19
C ASP A 34 -13.42 -3.89 2.65
N GLU A 35 -12.45 -3.96 1.74
CA GLU A 35 -11.09 -4.39 2.04
C GLU A 35 -10.13 -3.20 2.17
N VAL A 36 -9.43 -3.16 3.31
CA VAL A 36 -8.34 -2.19 3.55
C VAL A 36 -7.05 -2.62 2.86
N LEU A 37 -6.83 -3.93 2.74
CA LEU A 37 -5.61 -4.50 2.18
C LEU A 37 -5.64 -4.49 0.64
N ILE A 38 -4.57 -4.00 0.02
CA ILE A 38 -4.39 -4.07 -1.44
C ILE A 38 -3.64 -5.38 -1.75
N GLU A 39 -4.37 -6.50 -1.75
CA GLU A 39 -3.76 -7.84 -1.78
C GLU A 39 -2.80 -8.08 -2.95
N ALA A 40 -3.20 -7.68 -4.15
CA ALA A 40 -2.38 -7.87 -5.35
C ALA A 40 -1.06 -7.10 -5.28
N ASP A 41 -1.10 -5.88 -4.74
CA ASP A 41 0.07 -5.04 -4.58
C ASP A 41 1.02 -5.60 -3.51
N LEU A 42 0.47 -5.95 -2.35
CA LEU A 42 1.24 -6.57 -1.26
C LEU A 42 1.88 -7.89 -1.70
N GLN A 43 1.17 -8.72 -2.46
CA GLN A 43 1.72 -9.97 -2.99
C GLN A 43 2.91 -9.70 -3.91
N ASN A 44 2.78 -8.75 -4.85
CA ASN A 44 3.84 -8.39 -5.78
C ASN A 44 5.05 -7.79 -5.03
N TYR A 45 4.80 -6.94 -4.05
CA TYR A 45 5.84 -6.36 -3.20
C TYR A 45 6.62 -7.45 -2.46
N LEU A 46 5.93 -8.36 -1.75
CA LEU A 46 6.60 -9.42 -0.98
C LEU A 46 7.40 -10.37 -1.89
N LEU A 47 6.85 -10.74 -3.05
CA LEU A 47 7.56 -11.56 -4.02
C LEU A 47 8.79 -10.85 -4.60
N SER A 48 8.72 -9.54 -4.86
CA SER A 48 9.85 -8.78 -5.39
C SER A 48 10.92 -8.53 -4.32
N GLN A 49 10.51 -8.20 -3.10
CA GLN A 49 11.41 -7.79 -2.02
C GLN A 49 12.15 -8.98 -1.41
N TYR A 50 11.49 -10.15 -1.30
CA TYR A 50 12.05 -11.35 -0.68
C TYR A 50 12.39 -12.45 -1.69
N ASN A 51 12.57 -12.08 -2.96
CA ASN A 51 12.93 -13.01 -4.02
C ASN A 51 14.29 -13.67 -3.74
N ASP A 52 15.24 -12.91 -3.21
CA ASP A 52 16.61 -13.37 -2.95
C ASP A 52 16.67 -14.39 -1.78
N GLU A 53 15.73 -14.29 -0.84
CA GLU A 53 15.51 -15.25 0.25
C GLU A 53 14.71 -16.49 -0.19
N GLY A 54 14.22 -16.51 -1.44
CA GLY A 54 13.50 -17.65 -2.00
C GLY A 54 12.06 -17.78 -1.51
N ILE A 55 11.40 -16.68 -1.14
CA ILE A 55 10.01 -16.70 -0.69
C ILE A 55 9.09 -17.33 -1.74
N THR A 56 8.19 -18.19 -1.30
CA THR A 56 7.24 -18.86 -2.18
C THR A 56 5.90 -18.14 -2.23
N VAL A 57 5.17 -18.30 -3.33
CA VAL A 57 3.79 -17.79 -3.46
C VAL A 57 2.88 -18.30 -2.33
N THR A 58 3.11 -19.52 -1.85
CA THR A 58 2.33 -20.11 -0.75
C THR A 58 2.58 -19.39 0.58
N GLU A 59 3.83 -19.04 0.87
CA GLU A 59 4.19 -18.28 2.08
C GLU A 59 3.61 -16.87 2.02
N VAL A 60 3.73 -16.19 0.88
CA VAL A 60 3.14 -14.86 0.69
C VAL A 60 1.62 -14.89 0.90
N LYS A 61 0.93 -15.89 0.34
CA LYS A 61 -0.52 -16.08 0.57
C LYS A 61 -0.86 -16.34 2.04
N SER A 62 -0.03 -17.10 2.74
CA SER A 62 -0.21 -17.35 4.17
C SER A 62 -0.06 -16.06 4.99
N ILE A 63 0.92 -15.22 4.67
CA ILE A 63 1.11 -13.91 5.31
C ILE A 63 -0.12 -13.02 5.07
N ILE A 64 -0.58 -12.91 3.82
CA ILE A 64 -1.76 -12.11 3.47
C ILE A 64 -3.00 -12.60 4.22
N LEU A 65 -3.20 -13.92 4.33
CA LEU A 65 -4.32 -14.50 5.06
C LEU A 65 -4.28 -14.21 6.57
N GLN A 66 -3.09 -14.09 7.16
CA GLN A 66 -2.94 -13.69 8.56
C GLN A 66 -3.27 -12.21 8.79
N LEU A 67 -3.02 -11.35 7.79
CA LEU A 67 -3.30 -9.91 7.86
C LEU A 67 -4.76 -9.57 7.56
N LYS A 68 -5.43 -10.34 6.69
CA LYS A 68 -6.81 -10.10 6.24
C LYS A 68 -7.87 -10.01 7.35
N PRO A 69 -7.89 -10.86 8.39
CA PRO A 69 -8.92 -10.82 9.43
C PRO A 69 -8.66 -9.76 10.51
N LEU A 70 -7.51 -9.09 10.49
CA LEU A 70 -7.19 -8.08 11.50
C LEU A 70 -8.16 -6.89 11.34
N PRO A 71 -8.88 -6.50 12.41
CA PRO A 71 -9.82 -5.40 12.33
C PRO A 71 -9.11 -4.13 11.86
N ALA A 72 -9.75 -3.32 11.01
CA ALA A 72 -9.20 -2.02 10.60
C ALA A 72 -8.93 -1.09 11.79
N SER A 73 -9.69 -1.24 12.88
CA SER A 73 -9.47 -0.55 14.16
C SER A 73 -8.23 -1.04 14.91
N ASP A 74 -7.83 -2.29 14.67
CA ASP A 74 -6.68 -2.95 15.31
C ASP A 74 -5.42 -2.85 14.45
N LEU A 75 -5.52 -2.53 13.14
CA LEU A 75 -4.37 -2.31 12.26
C LEU A 75 -3.45 -1.19 12.78
N TYR A 76 -4.00 -0.09 13.32
CA TYR A 76 -3.18 0.99 13.88
C TYR A 76 -2.49 0.60 15.19
N GLU A 77 -3.18 -0.10 16.10
CA GLU A 77 -2.57 -0.58 17.35
C GLU A 77 -1.55 -1.70 17.06
N THR A 78 -1.88 -2.62 16.16
CA THR A 78 -0.99 -3.70 15.69
C THR A 78 0.27 -3.12 15.04
N ASN A 79 0.15 -2.14 14.12
CA ASN A 79 1.30 -1.47 13.50
C ASN A 79 2.16 -0.68 14.49
N ARG A 80 1.63 -0.30 15.67
CA ARG A 80 2.39 0.42 16.70
C ARG A 80 3.19 -0.52 17.62
N THR A 81 2.86 -1.80 17.62
CA THR A 81 3.41 -2.80 18.55
C THR A 81 4.54 -3.63 17.92
N ILE A 82 4.71 -3.54 16.60
CA ILE A 82 5.80 -4.11 15.80
C ILE A 82 6.84 -3.01 15.57
#